data_AF-A0A7K2P7Y5-F1
#
_entry.id   AF-A0A7K2P7Y5-F1
#
_cell.length_a   1.000
_cell.length_b   1.000
_cell.length_c   1.000
_cell.angle_alpha   90.00
_cell.angle_beta   90.00
_cell.angle_gamma   90.00
#
_symmetry.space_group_name_H-M   'P 1'
#
loop_
_entity.id
_entity.type
_entity.pdbx_description
1 polymer ?
#
loop_
_entity_poly.entity_id
_entity_poly.type
_entity_poly.pdbx_seq_one_letter_code
_entity_poly.pdbx_strand_id
1 'polypeptide(L)'
;MTEDELIAVIRAQTPAGNLAPVATPTVIAAVETEVGHPMPRFLRRLYAEVSNGGFGIDGWECASLSPLPDHYFCDGEDVLELYRSFTTPSENPDDATVPPV
;
A
#
# COMPACT_ATOMS: atom_id res chain seq x y z
N MET A 1 -8.36 7.72 -21.59
CA MET A 1 -8.66 6.80 -20.49
C MET A 1 -8.71 7.59 -19.20
N THR A 2 -9.83 7.56 -18.48
CA THR A 2 -10.05 8.26 -17.20
C THR A 2 -9.68 7.36 -16.02
N GLU A 3 -9.55 7.94 -14.82
CA GLU A 3 -9.35 7.15 -13.60
C GLU A 3 -10.55 6.23 -13.30
N ASP A 4 -11.77 6.66 -13.63
CA ASP A 4 -12.97 5.85 -13.44
C ASP A 4 -12.99 4.65 -14.38
N GLU A 5 -12.57 4.85 -15.63
CA GLU A 5 -12.37 3.77 -16.60
C GLU A 5 -11.30 2.79 -16.11
N LEU A 6 -10.20 3.28 -15.54
CA LEU A 6 -9.16 2.43 -14.96
C LEU A 6 -9.66 1.60 -13.78
N ILE A 7 -10.37 2.22 -12.83
CA ILE A 7 -10.94 1.51 -11.67
C ILE A 7 -11.94 0.44 -12.12
N ALA A 8 -12.76 0.74 -13.12
CA ALA A 8 -13.69 -0.22 -13.69
C ALA A 8 -12.97 -1.41 -14.34
N VAL A 9 -11.89 -1.15 -15.09
CA VAL A 9 -11.07 -2.20 -15.71
C VAL A 9 -10.42 -3.09 -14.66
N ILE A 10 -9.84 -2.50 -13.61
CA ILE A 10 -9.17 -3.28 -12.55
C ILE A 10 -10.19 -4.18 -11.85
N ARG A 11 -11.34 -3.65 -11.44
CA ARG A 11 -12.41 -4.44 -10.82
C ARG A 11 -12.93 -5.57 -11.72
N ALA A 12 -12.97 -5.36 -13.04
CA ALA A 12 -13.42 -6.38 -13.99
C ALA A 12 -12.38 -7.48 -14.22
N GLN A 13 -11.08 -7.15 -14.10
CA GLN A 13 -9.99 -8.10 -14.32
C GLN A 13 -9.62 -8.88 -13.06
N THR A 14 -9.94 -8.37 -11.87
CA THR A 14 -9.64 -9.09 -10.63
C THR A 14 -10.80 -10.00 -10.19
N PRO A 15 -10.57 -11.31 -10.01
CA PRO A 15 -11.58 -12.23 -9.50
C PRO A 15 -12.08 -11.78 -8.12
N ALA A 16 -13.41 -11.75 -7.93
CA ALA A 16 -14.06 -11.26 -6.71
C ALA A 16 -13.68 -12.00 -5.40
N GLY A 17 -12.96 -13.13 -5.48
CA GLY A 17 -12.49 -13.90 -4.33
C GLY A 17 -11.04 -13.63 -3.91
N ASN A 18 -10.27 -12.86 -4.69
CA ASN A 18 -8.82 -12.67 -4.46
C ASN A 18 -8.45 -11.27 -3.94
N LEU A 19 -9.39 -10.34 -3.85
CA LEU A 19 -9.13 -9.00 -3.34
C LEU A 19 -9.44 -8.90 -1.85
N ALA A 20 -8.54 -8.27 -1.11
CA ALA A 20 -8.82 -7.83 0.24
C ALA A 20 -9.99 -6.83 0.26
N PRO A 21 -10.70 -6.69 1.39
CA PRO A 21 -11.65 -5.59 1.58
C PRO A 21 -11.00 -4.24 1.27
N VAL A 22 -11.77 -3.27 0.78
CA VAL A 22 -11.26 -1.91 0.55
C VAL A 22 -10.77 -1.28 1.86
N ALA A 23 -9.77 -0.41 1.75
CA ALA A 23 -9.26 0.33 2.90
C ALA A 23 -10.30 1.35 3.39
N THR A 24 -10.47 1.42 4.71
CA THR A 24 -11.34 2.44 5.31
C THR A 24 -10.68 3.81 5.27
N PRO A 25 -11.46 4.92 5.29
CA PRO A 25 -10.91 6.26 5.39
C PRO A 25 -9.99 6.46 6.60
N THR A 26 -10.29 5.78 7.72
CA THR A 26 -9.48 5.80 8.95
C THR A 26 -8.10 5.17 8.73
N VAL A 27 -8.05 4.01 8.07
CA VAL A 27 -6.77 3.33 7.75
C VAL A 27 -5.92 4.20 6.84
N ILE A 28 -6.52 4.75 5.78
CA ILE A 28 -5.82 5.65 4.85
C ILE A 28 -5.25 6.86 5.61
N ALA A 29 -6.06 7.51 6.46
CA ALA A 29 -5.62 8.68 7.22
C ALA A 29 -4.49 8.35 8.21
N ALA A 30 -4.52 7.16 8.82
CA ALA A 30 -3.44 6.70 9.70
C ALA A 30 -2.12 6.57 8.94
N VAL A 31 -2.15 5.92 7.77
CA VAL A 31 -0.96 5.78 6.91
C VAL A 31 -0.42 7.14 6.47
N GLU A 32 -1.28 8.03 5.98
CA GLU A 32 -0.86 9.37 5.54
C GLU A 32 -0.26 10.19 6.69
N THR A 33 -0.77 10.02 7.91
CA THR A 33 -0.25 10.68 9.10
C THR A 33 1.13 10.16 9.47
N GLU A 34 1.33 8.83 9.45
CA GLU A 34 2.60 8.20 9.80
C GLU A 34 3.70 8.46 8.75
N VAL A 35 3.33 8.40 7.47
CA VAL A 35 4.24 8.74 6.36
C VAL A 35 4.51 10.25 6.27
N GLY A 36 3.63 11.08 6.84
CA GLY A 36 3.77 12.54 6.84
C GLY A 36 3.39 13.23 5.52
N HIS A 37 2.85 12.47 4.56
CA HIS A 37 2.45 12.96 3.25
C HIS A 37 1.11 12.38 2.81
N PRO A 38 0.25 13.17 2.13
CA PRO A 38 -0.98 12.65 1.57
C PRO A 38 -0.66 11.65 0.47
N MET A 39 -1.44 10.57 0.40
CA MET A 39 -1.30 9.59 -0.65
C MET A 39 -1.66 10.24 -2.00
N PRO A 40 -0.94 9.92 -3.10
CA PRO A 40 -1.33 10.39 -4.43
C PRO A 40 -2.79 10.08 -4.73
N ARG A 41 -3.53 11.07 -5.27
CA ARG A 41 -4.99 11.01 -5.42
C ARG A 41 -5.48 9.67 -5.98
N PHE A 42 -4.89 9.23 -7.09
CA PHE A 42 -5.33 8.00 -7.74
C PHE A 42 -5.01 6.75 -6.91
N LEU A 43 -3.84 6.69 -6.26
CA LEU A 43 -3.48 5.58 -5.37
C LEU A 43 -4.46 5.49 -4.19
N ARG A 44 -4.82 6.63 -3.60
CA ARG A 44 -5.84 6.70 -2.55
C ARG A 44 -7.18 6.12 -3.02
N ARG A 45 -7.59 6.43 -4.25
CA ARG A 45 -8.81 5.88 -4.85
C ARG A 45 -8.71 4.37 -5.05
N LEU A 46 -7.57 3.86 -5.50
CA LEU A 46 -7.38 2.41 -5.65
C LEU A 46 -7.59 1.68 -4.31
N TYR A 47 -6.98 2.17 -3.23
CA TYR A 47 -7.16 1.56 -1.92
C TYR A 47 -8.59 1.68 -1.36
N ALA A 48 -9.26 2.81 -1.59
CA ALA A 48 -10.61 3.07 -1.08
C ALA A 48 -11.72 2.41 -1.92
N GLU A 49 -11.49 2.21 -3.22
CA GLU A 49 -12.52 1.77 -4.17
C GLU A 49 -12.26 0.36 -4.70
N VAL A 50 -11.01 -0.09 -4.79
CA VAL A 50 -10.67 -1.40 -5.38
C VAL A 50 -10.38 -2.43 -4.30
N SER A 51 -9.29 -2.26 -3.54
CA SER A 51 -8.87 -3.23 -2.52
C SER A 51 -7.77 -2.69 -1.62
N ASN A 52 -7.70 -3.17 -0.38
CA ASN A 52 -6.58 -2.92 0.53
C ASN A 52 -5.35 -3.76 0.18
N GLY A 53 -4.73 -3.50 -0.97
CA GLY A 53 -3.60 -4.27 -1.50
C GLY A 53 -4.02 -5.34 -2.50
N GLY A 54 -3.06 -6.11 -3.02
CA GLY A 54 -3.33 -7.25 -3.90
C GLY A 54 -3.63 -6.92 -5.36
N PHE A 55 -3.80 -5.65 -5.69
CA PHE A 55 -3.86 -5.21 -7.08
C PHE A 55 -2.43 -5.08 -7.63
N GLY A 56 -2.18 -5.63 -8.82
CA GLY A 56 -0.85 -5.68 -9.43
C GLY A 56 -0.71 -6.90 -10.33
N ILE A 57 0.52 -7.22 -10.69
CA ILE A 57 0.86 -8.43 -11.45
C ILE A 57 1.34 -9.47 -10.43
N ASP A 58 1.04 -10.75 -10.65
CA ASP A 58 1.44 -11.86 -9.78
C ASP A 58 2.90 -11.73 -9.28
N GLY A 59 3.07 -11.61 -7.97
CA GLY A 59 4.37 -11.45 -7.28
C GLY A 59 4.89 -10.00 -7.18
N TRP A 60 4.13 -9.03 -7.68
CA TRP A 60 4.41 -7.59 -7.62
C TRP A 60 3.15 -6.81 -7.26
N GLU A 61 2.30 -7.40 -6.42
CA GLU A 61 1.08 -6.79 -5.92
C GLU A 61 1.39 -5.61 -4.99
N CYS A 62 0.50 -4.63 -4.96
CA CYS A 62 0.61 -3.55 -4.00
C CYS A 62 0.37 -4.07 -2.57
N ALA A 63 1.25 -3.66 -1.65
CA ALA A 63 1.10 -3.89 -0.22
C ALA A 63 -0.25 -3.39 0.32
N SER A 64 -0.80 -4.06 1.32
CA SER A 64 -1.94 -3.55 2.09
C SER A 64 -1.54 -2.34 2.94
N LEU A 65 -2.50 -1.48 3.25
CA LEU A 65 -2.32 -0.32 4.15
C LEU A 65 -2.44 -0.68 5.64
N SER A 66 -2.93 -1.88 5.93
CA SER A 66 -3.07 -2.41 7.28
C SER A 66 -2.89 -3.92 7.23
N PRO A 67 -2.59 -4.57 8.37
CA PRO A 67 -2.44 -6.01 8.41
C PRO A 67 -3.74 -6.69 8.00
N LEU A 68 -3.61 -7.79 7.26
CA LEU A 68 -4.73 -8.63 6.85
C LEU A 68 -4.58 -10.01 7.51
N PRO A 69 -5.66 -10.62 8.01
CA PRO A 69 -5.56 -11.79 8.88
C PRO A 69 -5.00 -13.05 8.20
N ASP A 70 -5.24 -13.22 6.89
CA ASP A 70 -4.98 -14.49 6.18
C ASP A 70 -4.07 -14.33 4.96
N HIS A 71 -3.56 -13.12 4.68
CA HIS A 71 -2.77 -12.88 3.48
C HIS A 71 -1.87 -11.64 3.58
N TYR A 72 -0.70 -11.71 2.95
CA TYR A 72 0.23 -10.59 2.79
C TYR A 72 0.51 -10.39 1.31
N PHE A 73 0.60 -9.12 0.90
CA PHE A 73 0.89 -8.72 -0.49
C PHE A 73 2.30 -8.17 -0.66
N CYS A 74 3.13 -8.24 0.38
CA CYS A 74 4.51 -7.82 0.35
C CYS A 74 5.34 -8.65 1.36
N ASP A 75 6.65 -8.43 1.38
CA ASP A 75 7.59 -9.08 2.31
C ASP A 75 7.43 -8.64 3.78
N GLY A 76 6.39 -7.85 4.09
CA GLY A 76 5.98 -7.44 5.43
C GLY A 76 4.45 -7.52 5.59
N GLU A 77 3.97 -7.25 6.80
CA GLU A 77 2.55 -7.29 7.17
C GLU A 77 1.73 -6.24 6.43
N ASP A 78 2.28 -5.03 6.29
CA ASP A 78 1.67 -3.90 5.59
C ASP A 78 2.70 -2.85 5.14
N VAL A 79 2.22 -1.80 4.47
CA VAL A 79 3.05 -0.71 3.97
C VAL A 79 3.77 0.07 5.10
N LEU A 80 3.23 0.10 6.32
CA LEU A 80 3.81 0.84 7.44
C LEU A 80 4.94 0.05 8.10
N GLU A 81 4.88 -1.27 8.14
CA GLU A 81 6.03 -2.08 8.54
C GLU A 81 7.21 -1.84 7.59
N LEU A 82 6.96 -1.88 6.27
CA LEU A 82 7.99 -1.58 5.27
C LEU A 82 8.52 -0.16 5.42
N TYR A 83 7.63 0.84 5.56
CA TYR A 83 8.05 2.21 5.76
C TYR A 83 8.96 2.35 6.99
N ARG A 84 8.55 1.76 8.12
CA ARG A 84 9.34 1.79 9.36
C ARG A 84 10.69 1.11 9.21
N SER A 85 10.79 0.01 8.46
CA SER A 85 12.09 -0.66 8.23
C SER A 85 13.07 0.21 7.44
N PHE A 86 12.59 1.05 6.52
CA PHE A 86 13.43 1.99 5.76
C PHE A 86 13.73 3.29 6.49
N THR A 87 12.84 3.76 7.37
CA THR A 87 13.02 5.04 8.08
C THR A 87 13.66 4.89 9.45
N THR A 88 13.63 3.70 10.05
CA THR A 88 14.34 3.45 11.31
C THR A 88 15.84 3.45 11.01
N PRO A 89 16.62 4.36 11.61
CA PRO A 89 18.06 4.34 11.44
C PRO A 89 18.58 2.97 11.87
N SER A 90 19.31 2.28 10.99
CA SER A 90 19.83 0.99 11.39
C SER A 90 20.85 1.19 12.50
N GLU A 91 20.84 0.28 13.49
CA GLU A 91 21.83 0.27 14.56
C GLU A 91 23.23 -0.09 14.05
N ASN A 92 23.35 -0.41 12.76
CA ASN A 92 24.60 -0.76 12.12
C ASN A 92 25.35 0.54 11.74
N PRO A 93 26.48 0.84 12.39
CA PRO A 93 27.22 2.08 12.16
C PRO A 93 27.72 2.27 10.71
N ASP A 94 27.76 1.20 9.92
CA ASP A 94 28.20 1.22 8.52
C ASP A 94 27.10 1.63 7.52
N ASP A 95 25.84 1.72 7.94
CA ASP A 95 24.68 2.02 7.09
C ASP A 95 24.32 3.52 7.04
N ALA A 96 25.03 4.35 7.81
CA ALA A 96 24.77 5.79 7.96
C ALA A 96 25.15 6.63 6.72
N THR A 97 25.13 6.08 5.51
CA THR A 97 25.67 6.72 4.30
C THR A 97 24.61 7.08 3.24
N VAL A 98 23.55 7.77 3.64
CA VAL A 98 22.89 8.71 2.70
C VAL A 98 22.55 10.01 3.43
N PRO A 99 23.27 11.12 3.18
CA PRO A 99 22.88 12.42 3.72
C PRO A 99 21.57 12.91 3.07
N PRO A 100 20.69 13.59 3.81
CA PRO A 100 19.48 14.17 3.25
C PRO A 100 19.82 15.31 2.25
N VAL A 101 19.08 15.34 1.13
CA VAL A 101 19.10 16.41 0.12
C VAL A 101 18.33 17.65 0.56
#